data_AF-S3CEN4-F1
#
_entry.id   AF-S3CEN4-F1
#
_cell.length_a   1.000
_cell.length_b   1.000
_cell.length_c   1.000
_cell.angle_alpha   90.00
_cell.angle_beta   90.00
_cell.angle_gamma   90.00
#
_symmetry.space_group_name_H-M   'P 1'
#
loop_
_entity.id
_entity.type
_entity.pdbx_description
1 polymer ?
#
loop_
_entity_poly.entity_id
_entity_poly.type
_entity_poly.pdbx_seq_one_letter_code
_entity_poly.pdbx_strand_id
1 'polypeptide(L)'
;MPSFSPSAAQVKAEAKARAVNILSNHDMLGQILDRHEVTIRKRWLKKTMKQKKAILLTAWPNMAPSHRPDFEALKREEMAGRPGGVTMFREWFLWPTINLEDLSLKRSLLYFLHGRGRNLPGTFARSDISCTGTAHASRAVGVPFISRQTMFLDGGTPTKYGRLVSWDDDSDALGALRSGRAFSIDPGHALLTLEIQERLMQFLVECCMGILHDISDLGSLIDSYFPVQDILPAIITDAAEYPNTVSLTIERQYRGPSAFDYQQMRSIIGAKRGKADNHIWLLREDPSYFADSIWEWLNEAKGRTMMNLENSVPPSPPLRSHYVRLPQDPTNTIITIEERRSEYRDELRFLLQILWDPVMTGKFGLSDVLDQLEHLVIKEPEQKARLSTLVSISLPT
;
A
#
# COMPACT_ATOMS: atom_id res chain seq x y z
N MET A 1 -23.38 -5.37 11.31
CA MET A 1 -22.42 -6.41 10.88
C MET A 1 -22.90 -7.74 11.43
N PRO A 2 -23.27 -8.74 10.61
CA PRO A 2 -23.56 -10.06 11.15
C PRO A 2 -22.28 -10.62 11.75
N SER A 3 -22.33 -10.98 13.02
CA SER A 3 -21.28 -11.65 13.77
C SER A 3 -21.17 -13.11 13.30
N PHE A 4 -20.68 -13.34 12.08
CA PHE A 4 -20.30 -14.68 11.68
C PHE A 4 -18.96 -14.98 12.35
N SER A 5 -19.01 -15.70 13.48
CA SER A 5 -17.82 -16.27 14.11
C SER A 5 -17.66 -17.68 13.56
N PRO A 6 -16.83 -17.90 12.53
CA PRO A 6 -16.65 -19.23 11.96
C PRO A 6 -16.05 -20.17 13.00
N SER A 7 -16.42 -21.44 12.94
CA SER A 7 -15.78 -22.47 13.75
C SER A 7 -14.32 -22.67 13.32
N ALA A 8 -13.47 -23.14 14.24
CA ALA A 8 -12.09 -23.46 13.93
C ALA A 8 -11.95 -24.50 12.79
N ALA A 9 -12.92 -25.42 12.67
CA ALA A 9 -12.95 -26.40 11.59
C ALA A 9 -13.21 -25.76 10.22
N GLN A 10 -14.17 -24.82 10.14
CA GLN A 10 -14.44 -24.05 8.91
C GLN A 10 -13.21 -23.25 8.49
N VAL A 11 -12.54 -22.61 9.44
CA VAL A 11 -11.35 -21.80 9.16
C VAL A 11 -10.16 -22.66 8.74
N LYS A 12 -9.95 -23.82 9.37
CA LYS A 12 -8.95 -24.80 8.91
C LYS A 12 -9.23 -25.27 7.48
N ALA A 13 -10.49 -25.56 7.15
CA ALA A 13 -10.88 -26.01 5.82
C ALA A 13 -10.67 -24.91 4.77
N GLU A 14 -11.12 -23.68 5.05
CA GLU A 14 -10.93 -22.54 4.15
C GLU A 14 -9.44 -22.22 3.96
N ALA A 15 -8.68 -22.11 5.04
CA ALA A 15 -7.26 -21.80 4.97
C ALA A 15 -6.50 -22.85 4.15
N LYS A 16 -6.80 -24.14 4.35
CA LYS A 16 -6.21 -25.23 3.57
C LYS A 16 -6.57 -25.15 2.10
N ALA A 17 -7.83 -24.89 1.76
CA ALA A 17 -8.28 -24.77 0.37
C ALA A 17 -7.56 -23.62 -0.36
N ARG A 18 -7.52 -22.44 0.26
CA ARG A 18 -6.80 -21.27 -0.30
C ARG A 18 -5.30 -21.54 -0.40
N ALA A 19 -4.69 -22.16 0.61
CA ALA A 19 -3.27 -22.49 0.58
C ALA A 19 -2.90 -23.43 -0.58
N VAL A 20 -3.75 -24.40 -0.91
CA VAL A 20 -3.57 -25.26 -2.10
C VAL A 20 -3.55 -24.40 -3.37
N ASN A 21 -4.53 -23.53 -3.55
CA ASN A 21 -4.66 -22.71 -4.75
C ASN A 21 -3.50 -21.69 -4.88
N ILE A 22 -3.13 -21.03 -3.78
CA ILE A 22 -2.02 -20.08 -3.72
C ILE A 22 -0.71 -20.76 -4.12
N LEU A 23 -0.39 -21.90 -3.49
CA LEU A 23 0.87 -22.59 -3.73
C LEU A 23 0.92 -23.21 -5.14
N SER A 24 -0.22 -23.71 -5.65
CA SER A 24 -0.31 -24.19 -7.03
C SER A 24 -0.07 -23.07 -8.04
N ASN A 25 -0.70 -21.90 -7.86
CA ASN A 25 -0.49 -20.76 -8.74
C ASN A 25 0.92 -20.16 -8.60
N HIS A 26 1.51 -20.19 -7.41
CA HIS A 26 2.91 -19.78 -7.18
C HIS A 26 3.89 -20.69 -7.89
N ASP A 27 3.74 -22.00 -7.74
CA ASP A 27 4.56 -22.98 -8.46
C ASP A 27 4.42 -22.79 -9.98
N MET A 28 3.18 -22.62 -10.45
CA MET A 28 2.91 -22.37 -11.86
C MET A 28 3.58 -21.10 -12.38
N LEU A 29 3.46 -19.99 -11.64
CA LEU A 29 4.11 -18.74 -11.99
C LEU A 29 5.63 -18.89 -12.03
N GLY A 30 6.23 -19.57 -11.04
CA GLY A 30 7.66 -19.87 -11.02
C GLY A 30 8.11 -20.65 -12.25
N GLN A 31 7.42 -21.73 -12.58
CA GLN A 31 7.71 -22.56 -13.75
C GLN A 31 7.57 -21.81 -15.08
N ILE A 32 6.59 -20.90 -15.19
CA ILE A 32 6.43 -20.02 -16.35
C ILE A 32 7.62 -19.07 -16.46
N LEU A 33 8.04 -18.45 -15.35
CA LEU A 33 9.17 -17.51 -15.35
C LEU A 33 10.49 -18.21 -15.68
N ASP A 34 10.72 -19.41 -15.14
CA ASP A 34 11.89 -20.22 -15.43
C ASP A 34 12.08 -20.50 -16.93
N ARG A 35 10.98 -20.57 -17.70
CA ARG A 35 11.02 -20.88 -19.14
C ARG A 35 10.86 -19.66 -20.04
N HIS A 36 10.14 -18.64 -19.59
CA HIS A 36 9.64 -17.57 -20.46
C HIS A 36 9.93 -16.15 -19.98
N GLU A 37 10.64 -15.94 -18.86
CA GLU A 37 10.82 -14.59 -18.30
C GLU A 37 11.49 -13.61 -19.29
N VAL A 38 12.47 -14.05 -20.07
CA VAL A 38 13.09 -13.24 -21.15
C VAL A 38 12.04 -12.77 -22.17
N THR A 39 11.20 -13.71 -22.61
CA THR A 39 10.14 -13.44 -23.60
C THR A 39 9.07 -12.51 -23.02
N ILE A 40 8.64 -12.76 -21.78
CA ILE A 40 7.67 -11.93 -21.05
C ILE A 40 8.17 -10.50 -20.94
N ARG A 41 9.40 -10.29 -20.42
CA ARG A 41 10.00 -8.95 -20.28
C ARG A 41 10.06 -8.23 -21.63
N LYS A 42 10.58 -8.89 -22.67
CA LYS A 42 10.71 -8.33 -24.02
C LYS A 42 9.35 -7.95 -24.63
N ARG A 43 8.33 -8.81 -24.48
CA ARG A 43 7.00 -8.55 -25.04
C ARG A 43 6.26 -7.46 -24.28
N TRP A 44 6.31 -7.47 -22.95
CA TRP A 44 5.64 -6.46 -22.14
C TRP A 44 6.19 -5.06 -22.39
N LEU A 45 7.52 -4.92 -22.48
CA LEU A 45 8.17 -3.63 -22.76
C LEU A 45 7.85 -3.08 -24.15
N LYS A 46 7.47 -3.94 -25.11
CA LYS A 46 7.05 -3.54 -26.46
C LYS A 46 5.56 -3.20 -26.57
N LYS A 47 4.73 -3.56 -25.58
CA LYS A 47 3.28 -3.34 -25.65
C LYS A 47 2.95 -1.87 -25.40
N THR A 48 1.99 -1.36 -26.17
CA THR A 48 1.41 -0.03 -25.94
C THR A 48 0.57 -0.02 -24.67
N MET A 49 0.32 1.17 -24.10
CA MET A 49 -0.55 1.32 -22.92
C MET A 49 -1.93 0.68 -23.13
N LYS A 50 -2.51 0.82 -24.33
CA LYS A 50 -3.81 0.20 -24.67
C LYS A 50 -3.74 -1.33 -24.59
N GLN A 51 -2.67 -1.93 -25.12
CA GLN A 51 -2.47 -3.38 -25.08
C GLN A 51 -2.21 -3.90 -23.67
N LYS A 52 -1.43 -3.16 -22.87
CA LYS A 52 -1.20 -3.48 -21.45
C LYS A 52 -2.50 -3.50 -20.67
N LYS A 53 -3.31 -2.43 -20.76
CA LYS A 53 -4.63 -2.34 -20.12
C LYS A 53 -5.57 -3.46 -20.56
N ALA A 54 -5.56 -3.83 -21.85
CA ALA A 54 -6.37 -4.94 -22.34
C ALA A 54 -6.00 -6.27 -21.67
N ILE A 55 -4.71 -6.60 -21.58
CA ILE A 55 -4.25 -7.81 -20.88
C ILE A 55 -4.64 -7.80 -19.41
N LEU A 56 -4.42 -6.66 -18.73
CA LEU A 56 -4.75 -6.50 -17.32
C LEU A 56 -6.26 -6.67 -17.08
N LEU A 57 -7.12 -6.12 -17.95
CA LEU A 57 -8.58 -6.25 -17.85
C LEU A 57 -9.08 -7.66 -18.18
N THR A 58 -8.40 -8.37 -19.07
CA THR A 58 -8.71 -9.79 -19.33
C THR A 58 -8.42 -10.64 -18.09
N ALA A 59 -7.30 -10.41 -17.41
CA ALA A 59 -6.93 -11.12 -16.19
C ALA A 59 -7.70 -10.64 -14.94
N TRP A 60 -8.11 -9.37 -14.92
CA TRP A 60 -8.92 -8.80 -13.84
C TRP A 60 -10.08 -7.98 -14.40
N PRO A 61 -11.23 -8.62 -14.63
CA PRO A 61 -12.44 -7.90 -15.01
C PRO A 61 -12.78 -6.85 -13.95
N ASN A 62 -13.14 -5.64 -14.38
CA ASN A 62 -13.47 -4.51 -13.49
C ASN A 62 -12.31 -4.01 -12.60
N MET A 63 -11.04 -4.22 -13.02
CA MET A 63 -9.88 -3.64 -12.36
C MET A 63 -10.06 -2.13 -12.16
N ALA A 64 -9.69 -1.65 -10.97
CA ALA A 64 -9.85 -0.24 -10.64
C ALA A 64 -9.06 0.67 -11.61
N PRO A 65 -9.61 1.83 -12.00
CA PRO A 65 -9.02 2.64 -13.06
C PRO A 65 -7.80 3.46 -12.61
N SER A 66 -7.72 3.80 -11.32
CA SER A 66 -6.79 4.78 -10.78
C SER A 66 -5.96 4.23 -9.62
N HIS A 67 -4.84 4.90 -9.35
CA HIS A 67 -4.03 4.71 -8.17
C HIS A 67 -4.87 4.83 -6.88
N ARG A 68 -4.53 4.02 -5.86
CA ARG A 68 -5.25 3.89 -4.56
C ARG A 68 -6.77 4.02 -4.65
N PRO A 69 -7.43 3.04 -5.30
CA PRO A 69 -8.87 3.05 -5.43
C PRO A 69 -9.59 2.91 -4.09
N ASP A 70 -8.92 2.45 -3.03
CA ASP A 70 -9.42 2.46 -1.65
C ASP A 70 -9.74 3.88 -1.13
N PHE A 71 -8.94 4.89 -1.49
CA PHE A 71 -9.22 6.28 -1.14
C PHE A 71 -10.39 6.86 -1.94
N GLU A 72 -10.49 6.52 -3.22
CA GLU A 72 -11.64 6.91 -4.05
C GLU A 72 -12.93 6.26 -3.54
N ALA A 73 -12.87 4.98 -3.16
CA ALA A 73 -13.98 4.27 -2.54
C ALA A 73 -14.39 4.93 -1.22
N LEU A 74 -13.43 5.27 -0.36
CA LEU A 74 -13.67 5.94 0.90
C LEU A 74 -14.39 7.28 0.68
N LYS A 75 -13.89 8.12 -0.24
CA LYS A 75 -14.49 9.40 -0.60
C LYS A 75 -15.95 9.23 -1.05
N ARG A 76 -16.23 8.28 -1.94
CA ARG A 76 -17.59 8.01 -2.44
C ARG A 76 -18.53 7.53 -1.35
N GLU A 77 -18.06 6.65 -0.47
CA GLU A 77 -18.88 6.09 0.60
C GLU A 77 -19.12 7.08 1.75
N GLU A 78 -18.20 8.01 2.00
CA GLU A 78 -18.42 9.11 2.96
C GLU A 78 -19.52 10.06 2.47
N MET A 79 -19.58 10.32 1.16
CA MET A 79 -20.63 11.14 0.55
C MET A 79 -22.00 10.44 0.49
N ALA A 80 -22.02 9.22 -0.04
CA ALA A 80 -23.27 8.54 -0.37
C ALA A 80 -23.80 7.66 0.78
N GLY A 81 -22.97 7.42 1.80
CA GLY A 81 -23.20 6.38 2.79
C GLY A 81 -23.04 4.98 2.18
N ARG A 82 -23.14 3.97 3.05
CA ARG A 82 -23.15 2.55 2.63
C ARG A 82 -24.57 2.00 2.72
N PRO A 83 -25.22 1.68 1.59
CA PRO A 83 -26.49 0.99 1.60
C PRO A 83 -26.38 -0.31 2.41
N GLY A 84 -27.22 -0.46 3.45
CA GLY A 84 -27.18 -1.63 4.34
C GLY A 84 -25.91 -1.78 5.18
N GLY A 85 -25.04 -0.76 5.23
CA GLY A 85 -23.76 -0.82 5.95
C GLY A 85 -22.68 -1.67 5.27
N VAL A 86 -22.88 -2.05 4.00
CA VAL A 86 -21.95 -2.89 3.22
C VAL A 86 -21.29 -2.05 2.14
N THR A 87 -19.99 -2.22 1.95
CA THR A 87 -19.25 -1.55 0.87
C THR A 87 -19.61 -2.13 -0.49
N MET A 88 -19.78 -1.26 -1.50
CA MET A 88 -19.87 -1.69 -2.91
C MET A 88 -18.49 -1.79 -3.58
N PHE A 89 -17.43 -1.36 -2.89
CA PHE A 89 -16.06 -1.26 -3.39
C PHE A 89 -15.12 -2.24 -2.69
N ARG A 90 -15.61 -3.42 -2.28
CA ARG A 90 -14.83 -4.39 -1.51
C ARG A 90 -13.48 -4.73 -2.17
N GLU A 91 -13.47 -4.94 -3.49
CA GLU A 91 -12.23 -5.24 -4.20
C GLU A 91 -11.22 -4.10 -4.16
N TRP A 92 -11.68 -2.84 -4.23
CA TRP A 92 -10.81 -1.67 -4.20
C TRP A 92 -10.11 -1.53 -2.85
N PHE A 93 -10.82 -1.89 -1.77
CA PHE A 93 -10.29 -1.93 -0.42
C PHE A 93 -9.32 -3.09 -0.15
N LEU A 94 -9.49 -4.23 -0.82
CA LEU A 94 -8.62 -5.39 -0.64
C LEU A 94 -7.38 -5.39 -1.51
N TRP A 95 -7.48 -4.84 -2.71
CA TRP A 95 -6.38 -4.83 -3.68
C TRP A 95 -6.12 -3.41 -4.19
N PRO A 96 -5.75 -2.45 -3.31
CA PRO A 96 -5.51 -1.07 -3.73
C PRO A 96 -4.34 -0.95 -4.72
N THR A 97 -3.40 -1.90 -4.68
CA THR A 97 -2.28 -1.99 -5.62
C THR A 97 -2.64 -2.68 -6.94
N ILE A 98 -3.89 -3.12 -7.14
CA ILE A 98 -4.35 -3.75 -8.39
C ILE A 98 -5.21 -2.75 -9.14
N ASN A 99 -4.55 -1.88 -9.90
CA ASN A 99 -5.20 -0.84 -10.68
C ASN A 99 -4.53 -0.62 -12.04
N LEU A 100 -5.31 -0.08 -13.00
CA LEU A 100 -4.87 0.11 -14.38
C LEU A 100 -3.81 1.20 -14.54
N GLU A 101 -3.80 2.20 -13.66
CA GLU A 101 -2.86 3.31 -13.71
C GLU A 101 -1.44 2.81 -13.44
N ASP A 102 -1.25 2.13 -12.32
CA ASP A 102 0.05 1.71 -11.81
C ASP A 102 0.61 0.49 -12.55
N LEU A 103 -0.21 -0.54 -12.76
CA LEU A 103 0.24 -1.80 -13.39
C LEU A 103 0.56 -1.62 -14.88
N SER A 104 0.01 -0.59 -15.52
CA SER A 104 0.32 -0.26 -16.91
C SER A 104 1.65 0.48 -17.08
N LEU A 105 2.26 0.98 -16.00
CA LEU A 105 3.59 1.60 -16.05
C LEU A 105 4.64 0.64 -16.63
N LYS A 106 5.78 1.20 -17.04
CA LYS A 106 6.78 0.50 -17.86
C LYS A 106 7.18 -0.85 -17.27
N ARG A 107 7.49 -0.91 -15.98
CA ARG A 107 8.04 -2.11 -15.31
C ARG A 107 7.20 -2.66 -14.17
N SER A 108 6.14 -1.99 -13.71
CA SER A 108 5.34 -2.40 -12.54
C SER A 108 4.91 -3.88 -12.57
N LEU A 109 4.23 -4.32 -13.63
CA LEU A 109 3.83 -5.73 -13.75
C LEU A 109 5.03 -6.69 -13.76
N LEU A 110 6.16 -6.30 -14.37
CA LEU A 110 7.34 -7.14 -14.42
C LEU A 110 8.01 -7.28 -13.06
N TYR A 111 8.07 -6.20 -12.28
CA TYR A 111 8.49 -6.27 -10.88
C TYR A 111 7.58 -7.20 -10.08
N PHE A 112 6.28 -7.11 -10.32
CA PHE A 112 5.30 -7.88 -9.59
C PHE A 112 5.43 -9.37 -9.88
N LEU A 113 5.53 -9.74 -11.16
CA LEU A 113 5.76 -11.11 -11.61
C LEU A 113 7.06 -11.67 -11.03
N HIS A 114 8.16 -10.93 -11.15
CA HIS A 114 9.46 -11.36 -10.63
C HIS A 114 9.45 -11.50 -9.11
N GLY A 115 8.89 -10.52 -8.40
CA GLY A 115 8.79 -10.56 -6.94
C GLY A 115 7.98 -11.76 -6.45
N ARG A 116 6.78 -11.96 -7.00
CA ARG A 116 5.83 -12.98 -6.54
C ARG A 116 6.13 -14.40 -7.02
N GLY A 117 6.79 -14.55 -8.18
CA GLY A 117 7.15 -15.87 -8.70
C GLY A 117 8.47 -16.41 -8.17
N ARG A 118 9.33 -15.57 -7.56
CA ARG A 118 10.66 -15.97 -7.05
C ARG A 118 10.74 -16.04 -5.53
N ASN A 119 9.67 -15.69 -4.82
CA ASN A 119 9.65 -15.65 -3.35
C ASN A 119 8.38 -16.33 -2.83
N LEU A 120 8.50 -17.09 -1.74
CA LEU A 120 7.37 -17.80 -1.14
C LEU A 120 6.23 -16.84 -0.76
N PRO A 121 4.96 -17.26 -0.89
CA PRO A 121 3.80 -16.42 -0.56
C PRO A 121 3.83 -15.84 0.87
N GLY A 122 4.32 -16.61 1.85
CA GLY A 122 4.43 -16.15 3.24
C GLY A 122 5.33 -14.93 3.42
N THR A 123 6.28 -14.70 2.52
CA THR A 123 7.16 -13.53 2.56
C THR A 123 6.41 -12.21 2.37
N PHE A 124 5.24 -12.27 1.72
CA PHE A 124 4.40 -11.10 1.45
C PHE A 124 3.18 -10.99 2.37
N ALA A 125 2.93 -11.99 3.24
CA ALA A 125 1.72 -12.03 4.07
C ALA A 125 1.51 -10.73 4.87
N ARG A 126 2.59 -10.17 5.42
CA ARG A 126 2.54 -8.92 6.18
C ARG A 126 2.30 -7.69 5.30
N SER A 127 2.91 -7.62 4.12
CA SER A 127 2.66 -6.50 3.20
C SER A 127 1.23 -6.54 2.67
N ASP A 128 0.75 -7.73 2.31
CA ASP A 128 -0.58 -7.94 1.72
C ASP A 128 -1.69 -7.47 2.66
N ILE A 129 -1.60 -7.80 3.95
CA ILE A 129 -2.57 -7.33 4.95
C ILE A 129 -2.35 -5.87 5.37
N SER A 130 -1.12 -5.36 5.29
CA SER A 130 -0.87 -3.94 5.60
C SER A 130 -1.52 -3.02 4.57
N CYS A 131 -1.61 -3.47 3.30
CA CYS A 131 -2.29 -2.73 2.24
C CYS A 131 -3.80 -2.56 2.47
N THR A 132 -4.44 -3.33 3.36
CA THR A 132 -5.88 -3.19 3.64
C THR A 132 -6.19 -2.23 4.80
N GLY A 133 -5.25 -1.39 5.21
CA GLY A 133 -5.40 -0.41 6.29
C GLY A 133 -6.68 0.43 6.18
N THR A 134 -6.92 1.02 5.00
CA THR A 134 -8.12 1.82 4.70
C THR A 134 -9.42 1.03 4.86
N ALA A 135 -9.40 -0.26 4.48
CA ALA A 135 -10.55 -1.16 4.61
C ALA A 135 -10.95 -1.37 6.08
N HIS A 136 -9.95 -1.56 6.95
CA HIS A 136 -10.14 -1.76 8.38
C HIS A 136 -10.53 -0.46 9.09
N ALA A 137 -9.82 0.63 8.79
CA ALA A 137 -10.06 1.95 9.34
C ALA A 137 -11.50 2.43 9.10
N SER A 138 -11.99 2.22 7.89
CA SER A 138 -13.35 2.60 7.49
C SER A 138 -14.40 1.55 7.83
N ARG A 139 -14.02 0.35 8.32
CA ARG A 139 -14.89 -0.82 8.50
C ARG A 139 -15.61 -1.25 7.21
N ALA A 140 -15.01 -0.99 6.05
CA ALA A 140 -15.56 -1.41 4.75
C ALA A 140 -15.57 -2.94 4.63
N VAL A 141 -14.51 -3.59 5.13
CA VAL A 141 -14.36 -5.05 5.10
C VAL A 141 -14.37 -5.60 6.52
N GLY A 142 -15.27 -6.55 6.77
CA GLY A 142 -15.35 -7.27 8.03
C GLY A 142 -14.24 -8.33 8.14
N VAL A 143 -13.66 -8.45 9.34
CA VAL A 143 -12.67 -9.47 9.66
C VAL A 143 -13.32 -10.48 10.60
N PRO A 144 -13.38 -11.78 10.27
CA PRO A 144 -13.97 -12.78 11.15
C PRO A 144 -13.14 -12.92 12.42
N PHE A 145 -13.81 -13.00 13.57
CA PHE A 145 -13.13 -13.17 14.85
C PHE A 145 -13.17 -14.63 15.30
N ILE A 146 -12.01 -15.14 15.74
CA ILE A 146 -11.88 -16.47 16.33
C ILE A 146 -11.02 -16.35 17.58
N SER A 147 -11.56 -16.80 18.70
CA SER A 147 -10.89 -16.71 19.99
C SER A 147 -9.86 -17.81 20.17
N ARG A 148 -8.75 -17.47 20.85
CA ARG A 148 -7.71 -18.40 21.34
C ARG A 148 -7.05 -19.27 20.27
N GLN A 149 -6.85 -18.71 19.08
CA GLN A 149 -6.16 -19.36 17.98
C GLN A 149 -5.12 -18.42 17.37
N THR A 150 -4.07 -19.00 16.81
CA THR A 150 -3.06 -18.31 16.01
C THR A 150 -2.96 -19.02 14.66
N MET A 151 -2.93 -18.27 13.56
CA MET A 151 -2.64 -18.85 12.24
C MET A 151 -1.21 -18.51 11.84
N PHE A 152 -0.52 -19.50 11.27
CA PHE A 152 0.82 -19.34 10.74
C PHE A 152 0.79 -19.35 9.21
N LEU A 153 1.45 -18.36 8.61
CA LEU A 153 1.62 -18.20 7.17
C LEU A 153 3.09 -18.46 6.80
N ASP A 154 3.66 -19.54 7.33
CA ASP A 154 5.00 -20.00 7.03
C ASP A 154 4.99 -21.29 6.20
N GLY A 155 6.07 -21.51 5.44
CA GLY A 155 6.28 -22.74 4.68
C GLY A 155 5.68 -22.77 3.27
N GLY A 156 6.17 -23.71 2.46
CA GLY A 156 5.82 -23.88 1.05
C GLY A 156 4.86 -25.04 0.77
N THR A 157 4.16 -25.55 1.80
CA THR A 157 3.26 -26.70 1.66
C THR A 157 1.88 -26.36 2.22
N PRO A 158 0.76 -26.86 1.65
CA PRO A 158 -0.59 -26.55 2.14
C PRO A 158 -0.91 -26.98 3.58
N THR A 159 -0.07 -27.84 4.17
CA THR A 159 -0.18 -28.26 5.58
C THR A 159 0.48 -27.29 6.55
N LYS A 160 1.44 -26.49 6.09
CA LYS A 160 2.17 -25.49 6.88
C LYS A 160 1.61 -24.10 6.64
N TYR A 161 1.39 -23.76 5.38
CA TYR A 161 0.85 -22.46 4.98
C TYR A 161 -0.64 -22.38 5.32
N GLY A 162 -1.02 -21.47 6.21
CA GLY A 162 -2.40 -21.37 6.71
C GLY A 162 -2.71 -22.30 7.89
N ARG A 163 -1.69 -22.79 8.60
CA ARG A 163 -1.85 -23.70 9.73
C ARG A 163 -2.44 -22.97 10.93
N LEU A 164 -3.63 -23.40 11.36
CA LEU A 164 -4.33 -22.89 12.55
C LEU A 164 -3.97 -23.71 13.80
N VAL A 165 -3.55 -23.03 14.86
CA VAL A 165 -3.10 -23.62 16.12
C VAL A 165 -3.89 -23.05 17.30
N SER A 166 -4.38 -23.94 18.16
CA SER A 166 -5.04 -23.57 19.41
C SER A 166 -4.02 -23.18 20.47
N TRP A 167 -4.31 -22.14 21.25
CA TRP A 167 -3.46 -21.79 22.41
C TRP A 167 -3.51 -22.85 23.51
N ASP A 168 -4.52 -23.73 23.49
CA ASP A 168 -4.62 -24.87 24.40
C ASP A 168 -3.71 -26.03 23.97
N ASP A 169 -3.40 -26.14 22.67
CA ASP A 169 -2.54 -27.19 22.12
C ASP A 169 -1.06 -26.78 22.14
N ASP A 170 -0.78 -25.47 22.02
CA ASP A 170 0.56 -24.89 21.98
C ASP A 170 0.57 -23.54 22.72
N SER A 171 1.18 -23.51 23.90
CA SER A 171 1.27 -22.30 24.73
C SER A 171 2.11 -21.20 24.10
N ASP A 172 3.03 -21.54 23.19
CA ASP A 172 3.89 -20.57 22.51
C ASP A 172 3.17 -19.88 21.35
N ALA A 173 2.05 -20.43 20.87
CA ALA A 173 1.25 -19.87 19.79
C ALA A 173 0.71 -18.46 20.12
N LEU A 174 0.36 -18.19 21.37
CA LEU A 174 -0.02 -16.84 21.83
C LEU A 174 1.18 -15.90 21.86
N GLY A 175 2.34 -16.39 22.31
CA GLY A 175 3.58 -15.64 22.35
C GLY A 175 4.05 -15.23 20.94
N ALA A 176 3.96 -16.14 19.98
CA ALA A 176 4.25 -15.87 18.57
C ALA A 176 3.36 -14.73 18.04
N LEU A 177 2.04 -14.84 18.24
CA LEU A 177 1.08 -13.82 17.81
C LEU A 177 1.38 -12.45 18.42
N ARG A 178 1.58 -12.38 19.74
CA ARG A 178 1.85 -11.12 20.45
C ARG A 178 3.17 -10.48 20.03
N SER A 179 4.18 -11.29 19.71
CA SER A 179 5.49 -10.79 19.29
C SER A 179 5.55 -10.47 17.79
N GLY A 180 4.53 -10.85 17.01
CA GLY A 180 4.54 -10.74 15.55
C GLY A 180 5.65 -11.56 14.89
N ARG A 181 6.17 -12.59 15.59
CA ARG A 181 7.27 -13.44 15.11
C ARG A 181 6.72 -14.62 14.30
N ALA A 182 7.61 -15.29 13.57
CA ALA A 182 7.35 -16.58 12.91
C ALA A 182 6.16 -16.56 11.93
N PHE A 183 5.92 -15.46 11.21
CA PHE A 183 4.82 -15.33 10.25
C PHE A 183 3.44 -15.65 10.86
N SER A 184 3.28 -15.36 12.16
CA SER A 184 2.02 -15.57 12.87
C SER A 184 1.13 -14.34 12.82
N ILE A 185 -0.17 -14.57 12.72
CA ILE A 185 -1.21 -13.55 12.61
C ILE A 185 -2.51 -14.08 13.22
N ASP A 186 -3.41 -13.18 13.62
CA ASP A 186 -4.72 -13.63 14.08
C ASP A 186 -5.49 -14.26 12.90
N PRO A 187 -6.34 -15.27 13.16
CA PRO A 187 -6.95 -16.06 12.09
C PRO A 187 -7.81 -15.24 11.12
N GLY A 188 -8.42 -14.16 11.59
CA GLY A 188 -9.28 -13.32 10.77
C GLY A 188 -8.50 -12.60 9.69
N HIS A 189 -7.44 -11.90 10.08
CA HIS A 189 -6.55 -11.24 9.14
C HIS A 189 -5.76 -12.26 8.30
N ALA A 190 -5.48 -13.44 8.84
CA ALA A 190 -4.87 -14.54 8.09
C ALA A 190 -5.74 -14.98 6.90
N LEU A 191 -7.04 -15.22 7.14
CA LEU A 191 -7.98 -15.59 6.08
C LEU A 191 -8.08 -14.52 5.01
N LEU A 192 -8.10 -13.24 5.42
CA LEU A 192 -8.08 -12.13 4.47
C LEU A 192 -6.80 -12.09 3.65
N THR A 193 -5.65 -12.35 4.29
CA THR A 193 -4.35 -12.46 3.60
C THR A 193 -4.37 -13.58 2.56
N LEU A 194 -4.91 -14.75 2.91
CA LEU A 194 -5.04 -15.87 1.98
C LEU A 194 -5.98 -15.54 0.81
N GLU A 195 -7.10 -14.85 1.06
CA GLU A 195 -8.00 -14.38 0.01
C GLU A 195 -7.28 -13.43 -0.96
N ILE A 196 -6.55 -12.45 -0.42
CA ILE A 196 -5.78 -11.47 -1.21
C ILE A 196 -4.77 -12.19 -2.10
N GLN A 197 -4.00 -13.11 -1.51
CA GLN A 197 -2.94 -13.83 -2.21
C GLN A 197 -3.47 -14.81 -3.25
N GLU A 198 -4.55 -15.53 -2.95
CA GLU A 198 -5.13 -16.49 -3.89
C GLU A 198 -5.51 -15.80 -5.20
N ARG A 199 -6.26 -14.70 -5.11
CA ARG A 199 -6.69 -13.94 -6.29
C ARG A 199 -5.51 -13.29 -7.00
N LEU A 200 -4.55 -12.74 -6.26
CA LEU A 200 -3.35 -12.11 -6.81
C LEU A 200 -2.50 -13.11 -7.59
N MET A 201 -2.23 -14.29 -7.03
CA MET A 201 -1.42 -15.30 -7.69
C MET A 201 -2.09 -15.82 -8.97
N GLN A 202 -3.41 -16.02 -8.95
CA GLN A 202 -4.18 -16.35 -10.14
C GLN A 202 -4.05 -15.25 -11.22
N PHE A 203 -4.25 -13.99 -10.83
CA PHE A 203 -4.14 -12.84 -11.73
C PHE A 203 -2.77 -12.75 -12.43
N LEU A 204 -1.68 -13.05 -11.71
CA LEU A 204 -0.33 -13.01 -12.29
C LEU A 204 -0.11 -14.12 -13.32
N VAL A 205 -0.63 -15.32 -13.08
CA VAL A 205 -0.60 -16.42 -14.06
C VAL A 205 -1.41 -16.03 -15.31
N GLU A 206 -2.61 -15.48 -15.13
CA GLU A 206 -3.47 -15.00 -16.23
C GLU A 206 -2.81 -13.87 -17.04
N CYS A 207 -2.06 -12.98 -16.38
CA CYS A 207 -1.24 -11.97 -17.07
C CYS A 207 -0.16 -12.61 -17.95
N CYS A 208 0.54 -13.63 -17.45
CA CYS A 208 1.52 -14.37 -18.24
C CYS A 208 0.88 -14.99 -19.49
N MET A 209 -0.29 -15.62 -19.36
CA MET A 209 -1.05 -16.16 -20.49
C MET A 209 -1.40 -15.07 -21.51
N GLY A 210 -1.87 -13.91 -21.07
CA GLY A 210 -2.17 -12.79 -21.97
C GLY A 210 -0.95 -12.21 -22.68
N ILE A 211 0.24 -12.29 -22.08
CA ILE A 211 1.51 -11.87 -22.71
C ILE A 211 2.00 -12.94 -23.71
N LEU A 212 1.85 -14.21 -23.35
CA LEU A 212 2.23 -15.41 -24.10
C LEU A 212 1.06 -15.99 -24.91
N HIS A 213 0.20 -15.12 -25.44
CA HIS A 213 -1.02 -15.44 -26.19
C HIS A 213 -0.87 -16.40 -27.40
N ASP A 214 0.35 -16.63 -27.89
CA ASP A 214 0.67 -17.61 -28.93
C ASP A 214 0.80 -19.04 -28.40
N ILE A 215 0.86 -19.22 -27.07
CA ILE A 215 0.88 -20.52 -26.39
C ILE A 215 -0.52 -20.71 -25.80
N SER A 216 -1.34 -21.49 -26.48
CA SER A 216 -2.79 -21.50 -26.29
C SER A 216 -3.26 -22.11 -24.96
N ASP A 217 -2.45 -22.96 -24.31
CA ASP A 217 -2.85 -23.69 -23.12
C ASP A 217 -1.90 -23.46 -21.94
N LEU A 218 -2.48 -23.40 -20.74
CA LEU A 218 -1.76 -23.23 -19.49
C LEU A 218 -0.72 -24.34 -19.27
N GLY A 219 -1.06 -25.61 -19.59
CA GLY A 219 -0.12 -26.73 -19.51
C GLY A 219 1.05 -26.63 -20.50
N SER A 220 0.80 -26.06 -21.68
CA SER A 220 1.83 -25.86 -22.71
C SER A 220 2.87 -24.82 -22.30
N LEU A 221 2.53 -23.89 -21.41
CA LEU A 221 3.48 -22.89 -20.91
C LEU A 221 4.60 -23.49 -20.04
N ILE A 222 4.35 -24.63 -19.41
CA ILE A 222 5.33 -25.32 -18.54
C ILE A 222 5.88 -26.61 -19.15
N ASP A 223 5.55 -26.88 -20.41
CA ASP A 223 5.99 -28.07 -21.11
C ASP A 223 7.53 -28.18 -21.11
N SER A 224 8.01 -29.42 -20.97
CA SER A 224 9.43 -29.79 -21.09
C SER A 224 10.08 -29.39 -22.43
N TYR A 225 9.28 -29.16 -23.48
CA TYR A 225 9.71 -28.61 -24.76
C TYR A 225 10.38 -27.24 -24.61
N PHE A 226 9.94 -26.42 -23.65
CA PHE A 226 10.56 -25.15 -23.34
C PHE A 226 11.65 -25.35 -22.28
N PRO A 227 12.94 -25.14 -22.61
CA PRO A 227 14.01 -25.34 -21.65
C PRO A 227 13.96 -24.29 -20.55
N VAL A 228 14.34 -24.71 -19.34
CA VAL A 228 14.60 -23.78 -18.23
C VAL A 228 15.77 -22.87 -18.61
N GLN A 229 15.57 -21.57 -18.41
CA GLN A 229 16.53 -20.50 -18.66
C GLN A 229 17.18 -20.08 -17.35
N ASP A 230 18.36 -19.45 -17.46
CA ASP A 230 19.02 -18.85 -16.30
C ASP A 230 18.14 -17.78 -15.66
N ILE A 231 18.17 -17.74 -14.32
CA ILE A 231 17.43 -16.74 -13.55
C ILE A 231 17.95 -15.35 -13.92
N LEU A 232 17.06 -14.52 -14.45
CA LEU A 232 17.41 -13.14 -14.76
C LEU A 232 17.62 -12.34 -13.49
N PRO A 233 18.57 -11.38 -13.49
CA PRO A 233 18.70 -10.45 -12.38
C PRO A 233 17.39 -9.66 -12.21
N ALA A 234 17.18 -9.20 -10.97
CA ALA A 234 16.13 -8.25 -10.67
C ALA A 234 16.20 -7.07 -11.64
N ILE A 235 15.04 -6.59 -12.09
CA ILE A 235 14.98 -5.47 -13.02
C ILE A 235 15.58 -4.26 -12.32
N ILE A 236 16.58 -3.62 -12.93
CA ILE A 236 17.19 -2.41 -12.37
C ILE A 236 16.46 -1.23 -12.99
N THR A 237 15.89 -0.39 -12.13
CA THR A 237 15.40 0.93 -12.52
C THR A 237 16.61 1.86 -12.59
N ASP A 238 16.92 2.38 -13.78
CA ASP A 238 17.81 3.53 -13.90
C ASP A 238 17.05 4.77 -13.41
N ALA A 239 17.54 5.40 -12.34
CA ALA A 239 16.93 6.61 -11.78
C ALA A 239 16.88 7.75 -12.81
N ALA A 240 17.78 7.76 -13.80
CA ALA A 240 17.79 8.75 -14.87
C ALA A 240 16.64 8.56 -15.88
N GLU A 241 15.99 7.38 -15.93
CA GLU A 241 14.87 7.12 -16.83
C GLU A 241 13.53 7.67 -16.31
N TYR A 242 13.45 8.11 -15.05
CA TYR A 242 12.19 8.55 -14.45
C TYR A 242 12.16 10.07 -14.29
N PRO A 243 11.17 10.75 -14.89
CA PRO A 243 11.04 12.20 -14.76
C PRO A 243 10.53 12.66 -13.38
N ASN A 244 10.02 11.74 -12.52
CA ASN A 244 9.51 12.05 -11.18
C ASN A 244 9.65 10.89 -10.17
N THR A 245 9.64 11.24 -8.88
CA THR A 245 9.75 10.35 -7.71
C THR A 245 8.58 9.38 -7.57
N VAL A 246 7.36 9.80 -7.90
CA VAL A 246 6.14 8.99 -7.78
C VAL A 246 6.21 7.69 -8.57
N SER A 247 6.72 7.73 -9.81
CA SER A 247 6.85 6.51 -10.61
C SER A 247 7.81 5.48 -9.98
N LEU A 248 8.84 5.95 -9.27
CA LEU A 248 9.76 5.10 -8.51
C LEU A 248 9.08 4.51 -7.27
N THR A 249 8.28 5.31 -6.56
CA THR A 249 7.50 4.88 -5.39
C THR A 249 6.46 3.83 -5.77
N ILE A 250 5.71 4.06 -6.86
CA ILE A 250 4.74 3.11 -7.41
C ILE A 250 5.41 1.81 -7.81
N GLU A 251 6.56 1.83 -8.50
CA GLU A 251 7.23 0.59 -8.88
C GLU A 251 7.79 -0.17 -7.67
N ARG A 252 8.19 0.54 -6.61
CA ARG A 252 8.73 -0.06 -5.38
C ARG A 252 7.71 -0.98 -4.70
N GLN A 253 6.42 -0.65 -4.75
CA GLN A 253 5.36 -1.45 -4.12
C GLN A 253 5.23 -2.86 -4.73
N TYR A 254 5.66 -3.05 -5.98
CA TYR A 254 5.58 -4.33 -6.69
C TYR A 254 6.84 -5.17 -6.54
N ARG A 255 7.90 -4.65 -5.92
CA ARG A 255 9.16 -5.37 -5.77
C ARG A 255 9.04 -6.44 -4.69
N GLY A 256 9.77 -7.53 -4.89
CA GLY A 256 10.01 -8.51 -3.83
C GLY A 256 10.76 -7.88 -2.64
N PRO A 257 10.73 -8.54 -1.47
CA PRO A 257 11.54 -8.13 -0.33
C PRO A 257 13.00 -8.03 -0.74
N SER A 258 13.61 -6.87 -0.52
CA SER A 258 15.05 -6.72 -0.69
C SER A 258 15.76 -7.58 0.36
N ALA A 259 16.80 -8.30 -0.05
CA ALA A 259 17.69 -8.96 0.89
C ALA A 259 18.15 -7.93 1.94
N PHE A 260 18.17 -8.35 3.20
CA PHE A 260 18.60 -7.47 4.29
C PHE A 260 20.08 -7.11 4.10
N ASP A 261 20.34 -5.89 3.64
CA ASP A 261 21.70 -5.38 3.47
C ASP A 261 22.21 -4.83 4.80
N TYR A 262 22.95 -5.67 5.52
CA TYR A 262 23.56 -5.32 6.78
C TYR A 262 24.53 -4.13 6.65
N GLN A 263 25.25 -4.02 5.52
CA GLN A 263 26.19 -2.94 5.30
C GLN A 263 25.45 -1.62 5.06
N GLN A 264 24.38 -1.64 4.26
CA GLN A 264 23.52 -0.48 4.09
C GLN A 264 22.88 -0.06 5.42
N MET A 265 22.38 -1.00 6.21
CA MET A 265 21.79 -0.68 7.51
C MET A 265 22.84 -0.11 8.48
N ARG A 266 24.05 -0.67 8.54
CA ARG A 266 25.16 -0.10 9.32
C ARG A 266 25.53 1.29 8.83
N SER A 267 25.54 1.52 7.53
CA SER A 267 25.82 2.84 6.93
C SER A 267 24.75 3.86 7.36
N ILE A 268 23.46 3.52 7.26
CA ILE A 268 22.36 4.39 7.69
C ILE A 268 22.44 4.67 9.20
N ILE A 269 22.69 3.65 10.02
CA ILE A 269 22.84 3.81 11.47
C ILE A 269 24.06 4.69 11.79
N GLY A 270 25.18 4.46 11.12
CA GLY A 270 26.40 5.26 11.25
C GLY A 270 26.18 6.71 10.85
N ALA A 271 25.48 6.96 9.74
CA ALA A 271 25.13 8.31 9.29
C ALA A 271 24.16 9.00 10.26
N LYS A 272 23.15 8.29 10.78
CA LYS A 272 22.25 8.82 11.82
C LYS A 272 22.99 9.15 13.12
N ARG A 273 23.91 8.28 13.54
CA ARG A 273 24.78 8.52 14.70
C ARG A 273 25.68 9.74 14.46
N GLY A 274 26.36 9.81 13.32
CA GLY A 274 27.20 10.96 12.97
C GLY A 274 26.40 12.26 12.90
N LYS A 275 25.17 12.23 12.36
CA LYS A 275 24.25 13.36 12.38
C LYS A 275 23.93 13.78 13.82
N ALA A 276 23.67 12.83 14.72
CA ALA A 276 23.38 13.12 16.12
C ALA A 276 24.61 13.66 16.88
N ASP A 277 25.80 13.07 16.66
CA ASP A 277 27.06 13.52 17.26
C ASP A 277 27.38 14.96 16.81
N ASN A 278 27.27 15.24 15.51
CA ASN A 278 27.42 16.58 14.96
C ASN A 278 26.35 17.54 15.49
N HIS A 279 25.10 17.10 15.61
CA HIS A 279 24.01 17.90 16.14
C HIS A 279 24.30 18.33 17.58
N ILE A 280 24.71 17.40 18.46
CA ILE A 280 25.10 17.71 19.85
C ILE A 280 26.28 18.68 19.88
N TRP A 281 27.28 18.47 19.01
CA TRP A 281 28.44 19.34 18.95
C TRP A 281 28.08 20.77 18.53
N LEU A 282 27.26 20.93 17.48
CA LEU A 282 26.79 22.24 17.00
C LEU A 282 25.88 22.94 18.01
N LEU A 283 25.02 22.20 18.73
CA LEU A 283 24.22 22.76 19.83
C LEU A 283 25.11 23.36 20.94
N ARG A 284 26.33 22.84 21.13
CA ARG A 284 27.26 23.32 22.15
C ARG A 284 28.13 24.48 21.66
N GLU A 285 28.64 24.39 20.43
CA GLU A 285 29.69 25.28 19.92
C GLU A 285 29.15 26.46 19.08
N ASP A 286 27.93 26.36 18.53
CA ASP A 286 27.33 27.38 17.69
C ASP A 286 26.03 27.93 18.32
N PRO A 287 26.08 29.12 18.96
CA PRO A 287 24.91 29.75 19.57
C PRO A 287 23.76 30.04 18.60
N SER A 288 24.05 30.27 17.30
CA SER A 288 23.01 30.51 16.30
C SER A 288 22.31 29.20 15.95
N TYR A 289 23.09 28.13 15.71
CA TYR A 289 22.53 26.79 15.47
C TYR A 289 21.70 26.28 16.65
N PHE A 290 22.14 26.56 17.88
CA PHE A 290 21.39 26.26 19.10
C PHE A 290 20.05 26.99 19.14
N ALA A 291 20.04 28.30 18.87
CA ALA A 291 18.82 29.09 18.82
C ALA A 291 17.84 28.57 17.76
N ASP A 292 18.33 28.30 16.54
CA ASP A 292 17.53 27.76 15.44
C ASP A 292 16.98 26.37 15.74
N SER A 293 17.78 25.49 16.35
CA SER A 293 17.35 24.13 16.75
C SER A 293 16.29 24.16 17.85
N ILE A 294 16.39 25.08 18.82
CA ILE A 294 15.33 25.30 19.81
C ILE A 294 14.06 25.83 19.15
N TRP A 295 14.18 26.72 18.17
CA TRP A 295 13.04 27.19 17.41
C TRP A 295 12.36 26.08 16.62
N GLU A 296 13.14 25.23 15.93
CA GLU A 296 12.65 24.07 15.20
C GLU A 296 12.01 23.04 16.14
N TRP A 297 12.64 22.70 17.26
CA TRP A 297 12.06 21.79 18.26
C TRP A 297 10.79 22.36 18.89
N LEU A 298 10.76 23.65 19.23
CA LEU A 298 9.54 24.32 19.66
C LEU A 298 8.50 24.45 18.53
N ASN A 299 8.90 24.34 17.26
CA ASN A 299 7.98 24.27 16.12
C ASN A 299 7.39 22.86 16.04
N GLU A 300 8.21 21.81 16.01
CA GLU A 300 7.81 20.41 15.95
C GLU A 300 7.00 19.97 17.19
N ALA A 301 7.47 20.29 18.39
CA ALA A 301 6.77 19.98 19.65
C ALA A 301 5.46 20.74 19.82
N LYS A 302 5.29 21.87 19.10
CA LYS A 302 4.01 22.59 18.99
C LYS A 302 3.20 22.17 17.75
N GLY A 303 3.64 21.17 16.98
CA GLY A 303 2.96 20.74 15.75
C GLY A 303 2.93 21.79 14.64
N ARG A 304 3.84 22.78 14.66
CA ARG A 304 3.76 23.99 13.82
C ARG A 304 3.76 23.72 12.33
N THR A 305 4.36 22.64 11.83
CA THR A 305 4.25 22.31 10.39
C THR A 305 2.81 21.99 10.00
N MET A 306 2.12 21.18 10.81
CA MET A 306 0.69 20.90 10.61
C MET A 306 -0.15 22.15 10.89
N MET A 307 0.16 22.88 11.95
CA MET A 307 -0.50 24.15 12.28
C MET A 307 -0.32 25.21 11.17
N ASN A 308 0.84 25.23 10.51
CA ASN A 308 1.13 26.12 9.38
C ASN A 308 0.30 25.71 8.16
N LEU A 309 0.16 24.41 7.88
CA LEU A 309 -0.74 23.90 6.86
C LEU A 309 -2.20 24.27 7.17
N GLU A 310 -2.69 23.98 8.38
CA GLU A 310 -4.04 24.32 8.86
C GLU A 310 -4.32 25.83 8.81
N ASN A 311 -3.33 26.67 9.11
CA ASN A 311 -3.49 28.13 9.08
C ASN A 311 -3.34 28.73 7.68
N SER A 312 -2.55 28.11 6.80
CA SER A 312 -2.20 28.68 5.49
C SER A 312 -3.09 28.19 4.35
N VAL A 313 -3.68 27.00 4.47
CA VAL A 313 -4.56 26.45 3.43
C VAL A 313 -5.91 27.18 3.36
N PRO A 314 -6.67 27.38 4.46
CA PRO A 314 -7.95 28.09 4.39
C PRO A 314 -7.89 29.50 3.78
N PRO A 315 -6.85 30.32 3.98
CA PRO A 315 -6.75 31.61 3.31
C PRO A 315 -6.22 31.55 1.87
N SER A 316 -5.72 30.39 1.38
CA SER A 316 -5.15 30.25 0.03
C SER A 316 -6.23 30.44 -1.05
N PRO A 317 -6.10 31.38 -2.00
CA PRO A 317 -6.95 31.42 -3.20
C PRO A 317 -6.55 30.26 -4.13
N PRO A 318 -7.45 29.34 -4.54
CA PRO A 318 -8.93 29.43 -4.58
C PRO A 318 -9.68 28.76 -3.40
N LEU A 319 -8.97 28.08 -2.49
CA LEU A 319 -9.55 27.32 -1.37
C LEU A 319 -10.32 28.19 -0.36
N ARG A 320 -9.98 29.47 -0.25
CA ARG A 320 -10.66 30.46 0.62
C ARG A 320 -12.17 30.53 0.44
N SER A 321 -12.69 30.26 -0.76
CA SER A 321 -14.13 30.27 -1.04
C SER A 321 -14.92 29.20 -0.25
N HIS A 322 -14.23 28.15 0.22
CA HIS A 322 -14.82 27.05 0.98
C HIS A 322 -14.85 27.28 2.49
N TYR A 323 -14.31 28.38 2.99
CA TYR A 323 -14.28 28.68 4.43
C TYR A 323 -15.03 29.98 4.72
N VAL A 324 -15.79 30.00 5.80
CA VAL A 324 -16.44 31.20 6.32
C VAL A 324 -15.86 31.54 7.68
N ARG A 325 -15.65 32.82 7.95
CA ARG A 325 -15.27 33.27 9.30
C ARG A 325 -16.50 33.22 10.17
N LEU A 326 -16.38 32.58 11.33
CA LEU A 326 -17.40 32.66 12.36
C LEU A 326 -17.40 34.07 12.99
N PRO A 327 -18.52 34.50 13.60
CA PRO A 327 -18.55 35.73 14.36
C PRO A 327 -17.42 35.76 15.40
N GLN A 328 -16.74 36.91 15.50
CA GLN A 328 -15.62 37.07 16.42
C GLN A 328 -16.10 36.92 17.86
N ASP A 329 -15.53 35.97 18.60
CA ASP A 329 -15.72 35.88 20.04
C ASP A 329 -15.07 37.10 20.70
N PRO A 330 -15.82 37.96 21.42
CA PRO A 330 -15.26 39.16 22.05
C PRO A 330 -14.24 38.84 23.16
N THR A 331 -14.15 37.59 23.61
CA THR A 331 -13.20 37.14 24.65
C THR A 331 -11.88 36.58 24.07
N ASN A 332 -11.79 36.44 22.74
CA ASN A 332 -10.62 35.85 22.08
C ASN A 332 -10.25 36.62 20.81
N THR A 333 -8.95 36.79 20.55
CA THR A 333 -8.44 37.42 19.32
C THR A 333 -8.28 36.43 18.16
N ILE A 334 -8.47 35.13 18.41
CA ILE A 334 -8.39 34.08 17.38
C ILE A 334 -9.60 34.20 16.44
N ILE A 335 -9.34 34.28 15.14
CA ILE A 335 -10.37 34.22 14.10
C ILE A 335 -10.71 32.76 13.86
N THR A 336 -11.89 32.34 14.32
CA THR A 336 -12.38 30.99 14.05
C THR A 336 -12.99 30.94 12.65
N ILE A 337 -12.60 29.93 11.89
CA ILE A 337 -13.14 29.64 10.58
C ILE A 337 -13.93 28.33 10.65
N GLU A 338 -15.08 28.31 9.99
CA GLU A 338 -15.83 27.09 9.75
C GLU A 338 -15.77 26.80 8.25
N GLU A 339 -15.59 25.53 7.92
CA GLU A 339 -15.71 25.09 6.55
C GLU A 339 -17.18 25.19 6.11
N ARG A 340 -17.42 25.88 5.01
CA ARG A 340 -18.75 25.98 4.42
C ARG A 340 -19.15 24.55 4.04
N ARG A 341 -20.26 24.03 4.60
CA ARG A 341 -20.79 22.69 4.25
C ARG A 341 -20.89 22.58 2.73
N SER A 342 -19.91 21.92 2.16
CA SER A 342 -19.73 21.71 0.73
C SER A 342 -19.65 20.21 0.60
N GLU A 343 -20.45 19.65 -0.29
CA GLU A 343 -20.28 18.27 -0.73
C GLU A 343 -18.79 18.03 -1.04
N TYR A 344 -18.26 16.88 -0.62
CA TYR A 344 -16.84 16.48 -0.69
C TYR A 344 -16.30 16.35 -2.13
N ARG A 345 -16.79 17.10 -3.11
CA ARG A 345 -16.45 16.90 -4.53
C ARG A 345 -14.97 17.13 -4.85
N ASP A 346 -14.22 17.71 -3.92
CA ASP A 346 -12.82 18.12 -4.09
C ASP A 346 -11.84 17.14 -3.43
N GLU A 347 -11.02 16.48 -4.25
CA GLU A 347 -10.07 15.45 -3.82
C GLU A 347 -8.93 15.99 -2.96
N LEU A 348 -8.41 17.18 -3.28
CA LEU A 348 -7.36 17.83 -2.51
C LEU A 348 -7.85 18.16 -1.10
N ARG A 349 -9.06 18.71 -0.97
CA ARG A 349 -9.66 19.01 0.34
C ARG A 349 -9.91 17.75 1.17
N PHE A 350 -10.41 16.68 0.54
CA PHE A 350 -10.64 15.41 1.21
C PHE A 350 -9.35 14.84 1.83
N LEU A 351 -8.26 14.80 1.07
CA LEU A 351 -6.96 14.31 1.58
C LEU A 351 -6.41 15.21 2.70
N LEU A 352 -6.57 16.53 2.59
CA LEU A 352 -6.13 17.48 3.61
C LEU A 352 -6.94 17.35 4.92
N GLN A 353 -8.25 17.10 4.84
CA GLN A 353 -9.06 16.85 6.03
C GLN A 353 -8.64 15.57 6.76
N ILE A 354 -8.32 14.49 6.03
CA ILE A 354 -7.77 13.27 6.63
C ILE A 354 -6.43 13.58 7.31
N LEU A 355 -5.58 14.36 6.65
CA LEU A 355 -4.24 14.74 7.15
C LEU A 355 -4.29 15.64 8.39
N TRP A 356 -5.28 16.53 8.51
CA TRP A 356 -5.43 17.44 9.64
C TRP A 356 -6.10 16.82 10.85
N ASP A 357 -6.92 15.78 10.67
CA ASP A 357 -7.51 15.05 11.80
C ASP A 357 -6.51 13.97 12.29
N PRO A 358 -5.93 14.10 13.51
CA PRO A 358 -4.96 13.14 14.02
C PRO A 358 -5.54 11.73 14.20
N VAL A 359 -6.86 11.63 14.46
CA VAL A 359 -7.58 10.36 14.57
C VAL A 359 -7.71 9.73 13.19
N MET A 360 -8.02 10.51 12.16
CA MET A 360 -8.14 10.01 10.78
C MET A 360 -6.76 9.67 10.21
N THR A 361 -5.75 10.53 10.39
CA THR A 361 -4.36 10.26 9.99
C THR A 361 -3.80 9.00 10.65
N GLY A 362 -4.07 8.81 11.94
CA GLY A 362 -3.67 7.59 12.66
C GLY A 362 -4.39 6.34 12.14
N LYS A 363 -5.62 6.47 11.65
CA LYS A 363 -6.42 5.37 11.08
C LYS A 363 -6.02 5.02 9.65
N PHE A 364 -5.86 6.01 8.78
CA PHE A 364 -5.63 5.82 7.35
C PHE A 364 -4.15 5.78 6.96
N GLY A 365 -3.25 6.10 7.89
CA GLY A 365 -1.81 6.02 7.71
C GLY A 365 -1.25 7.29 7.05
N LEU A 366 -0.35 7.99 7.76
CA LEU A 366 0.29 9.21 7.24
C LEU A 366 0.99 8.98 5.90
N SER A 367 1.72 7.86 5.76
CA SER A 367 2.44 7.54 4.53
C SER A 367 1.51 7.36 3.33
N ASP A 368 0.34 6.77 3.57
CA ASP A 368 -0.66 6.49 2.53
C ASP A 368 -1.37 7.76 2.06
N VAL A 369 -1.70 8.64 3.01
CA VAL A 369 -2.29 9.94 2.70
C VAL A 369 -1.31 10.85 1.95
N LEU A 370 -0.04 10.85 2.36
CA LEU A 370 1.00 11.64 1.68
C LEU A 370 1.30 11.12 0.27
N ASP A 371 1.35 9.80 0.07
CA ASP A 371 1.50 9.18 -1.25
C ASP A 371 0.36 9.61 -2.20
N GLN A 372 -0.89 9.64 -1.71
CA GLN A 372 -2.02 10.14 -2.51
C GLN A 372 -1.99 11.62 -2.79
N LEU A 373 -1.54 12.42 -1.83
CA LEU A 373 -1.39 13.85 -2.02
C LEU A 373 -0.30 14.16 -3.05
N GLU A 374 0.84 13.45 -2.99
CA GLU A 374 1.94 13.58 -3.95
C GLU A 374 1.47 13.16 -5.36
N HIS A 375 0.77 12.03 -5.47
CA HIS A 375 0.19 11.54 -6.73
C HIS A 375 -0.77 12.57 -7.34
N LEU A 376 -1.71 13.11 -6.56
CA LEU A 376 -2.68 14.11 -7.02
C LEU A 376 -2.00 15.37 -7.56
N VAL A 377 -1.00 15.89 -6.84
CA VAL A 377 -0.27 17.11 -7.22
C VAL A 377 0.54 16.92 -8.50
N ILE A 378 1.07 15.72 -8.74
CA ILE A 378 1.82 15.40 -9.97
C ILE A 378 0.87 15.18 -11.15
N LYS A 379 -0.24 14.48 -10.94
CA LYS A 379 -1.24 14.19 -11.97
C LYS A 379 -1.99 15.44 -12.43
N GLU A 380 -2.29 16.33 -11.50
CA GLU A 380 -3.01 17.58 -11.73
C GLU A 380 -2.16 18.76 -11.21
N PRO A 381 -1.20 19.27 -12.00
CA PRO A 381 -0.30 20.34 -11.56
C PRO A 381 -1.02 21.63 -11.11
N GLU A 382 -2.23 21.87 -11.61
CA GLU A 382 -3.11 22.94 -11.13
C GLU A 382 -3.44 22.84 -9.64
N GLN A 383 -3.49 21.63 -9.06
CA GLN A 383 -3.72 21.43 -7.62
C GLN A 383 -2.57 22.06 -6.80
N LYS A 384 -1.34 22.03 -7.32
CA LYS A 384 -0.19 22.72 -6.70
C LYS A 384 -0.40 24.23 -6.63
N ALA A 385 -1.03 24.82 -7.65
CA ALA A 385 -1.32 26.25 -7.71
C ALA A 385 -2.44 26.67 -6.74
N ARG A 386 -3.21 25.72 -6.21
CA ARG A 386 -4.25 25.98 -5.19
C ARG A 386 -3.69 26.05 -3.78
N LEU A 387 -2.46 25.59 -3.59
CA LEU A 387 -1.71 25.66 -2.35
C LEU A 387 -0.83 26.92 -2.41
N SER A 388 -0.88 27.77 -1.39
CA SER A 388 0.00 28.95 -1.35
C SER A 388 1.48 28.55 -1.44
N THR A 389 2.33 29.48 -1.86
CA THR A 389 3.79 29.29 -1.98
C THR A 389 4.45 28.81 -0.68
N LEU A 390 3.87 29.12 0.48
CA LEU A 390 4.31 28.65 1.80
C LEU A 390 3.97 27.17 2.04
N VAL A 391 2.87 26.69 1.50
CA VAL A 391 2.42 25.29 1.61
C VAL A 391 3.18 24.41 0.62
N SER A 392 3.48 24.91 -0.58
CA SER A 392 4.21 24.13 -1.59
C SER A 392 5.69 23.86 -1.25
N ILE A 393 6.29 24.66 -0.35
CA ILE A 393 7.64 24.43 0.21
C ILE A 393 7.62 23.35 1.31
N SER A 394 6.46 23.12 1.92
CA SER A 394 6.30 22.19 3.06
C SER A 394 5.90 20.77 2.64
N LEU A 395 5.61 20.55 1.36
CA LEU A 395 5.34 19.23 0.80
C LEU A 395 6.65 18.60 0.29
N PRO A 396 6.85 17.29 0.47
CA PRO A 396 8.03 16.61 -0.08
C PRO A 396 8.06 16.80 -1.61
N THR A 397 9.21 17.25 -2.11
CA THR A 397 9.50 17.43 -3.55
C THR A 397 9.93 16.14 -4.22
#